data_AF-A0A7W6B7P7-F1
#
_entry.id   AF-A0A7W6B7P7-F1
#
_cell.length_a   1.000
_cell.length_b   1.000
_cell.length_c   1.000
_cell.angle_alpha   90.00
_cell.angle_beta   90.00
_cell.angle_gamma   90.00
#
_symmetry.space_group_name_H-M   'P 1'
#
loop_
_entity.id
_entity.type
_entity.pdbx_description
1 polymer ?
#
loop_
_entity_poly.entity_id
_entity_poly.type
_entity_poly.pdbx_seq_one_letter_code
_entity_poly.pdbx_strand_id
1 'polypeptide(L)'
;MRDVAMDQGMPRPLAVYRNGARLADLESAKVLRLNDQHAFLALADDSDVLVGDVIEFGISHPCTCLDRHAILYGLDPDHSVTVAYLTSFG
;
A
#
# COMPACT_ATOMS: atom_id res chain seq x y z
N MET A 1 -0.27 -13.01 10.72
CA MET A 1 0.36 -11.68 10.95
C MET A 1 -0.15 -10.75 9.86
N ARG A 2 -0.52 -9.49 10.18
CA ARG A 2 -1.18 -8.55 9.24
C ARG A 2 -0.20 -7.47 8.81
N ASP A 3 -0.20 -7.08 7.54
CA ASP A 3 0.79 -6.13 7.03
C ASP A 3 0.53 -4.66 7.43
N VAL A 4 -0.70 -4.33 7.85
CA VAL A 4 -1.08 -2.96 8.26
C VAL A 4 -1.85 -2.94 9.58
N ALA A 5 -1.55 -1.95 10.43
CA ALA A 5 -2.21 -1.73 11.70
C ALA A 5 -3.63 -1.16 11.52
N MET A 6 -4.57 -1.63 12.35
CA MET A 6 -5.98 -1.18 12.33
C MET A 6 -6.27 -0.08 13.34
N ASP A 7 -5.29 0.28 14.16
CA ASP A 7 -5.48 1.04 15.38
C ASP A 7 -5.76 2.53 15.12
N GLN A 8 -5.35 3.08 13.97
CA GLN A 8 -5.39 4.54 13.76
C GLN A 8 -5.72 4.98 12.32
N GLY A 9 -6.60 4.23 11.63
CA GLY A 9 -7.19 4.64 10.34
C GLY A 9 -7.09 3.57 9.24
N MET A 10 -7.93 3.72 8.21
CA MET A 10 -7.89 2.83 7.03
C MET A 10 -6.79 3.29 6.07
N PRO A 11 -6.04 2.38 5.44
CA PRO A 11 -5.10 2.73 4.39
C PRO A 11 -5.79 3.50 3.26
N ARG A 12 -5.16 4.56 2.78
CA ARG A 12 -5.68 5.37 1.68
C ARG A 12 -5.05 4.90 0.37
N PRO A 13 -5.82 4.44 -0.62
CA PRO A 13 -5.31 4.18 -1.96
C PRO A 13 -4.73 5.47 -2.55
N LEU A 14 -3.56 5.39 -3.17
CA LEU A 14 -2.88 6.56 -3.76
C LEU A 14 -2.80 6.44 -5.27
N ALA A 15 -2.27 5.33 -5.78
CA ALA A 15 -2.06 5.12 -7.20
C ALA A 15 -2.14 3.63 -7.56
N VAL A 16 -2.40 3.36 -8.84
CA VAL A 16 -2.34 2.02 -9.42
C VAL A 16 -1.18 1.92 -10.42
N TYR A 17 -0.51 0.77 -10.41
CA TYR A 17 0.62 0.45 -11.28
C TYR A 17 0.37 -0.87 -12.01
N ARG A 18 0.80 -0.94 -13.26
CA ARG A 18 0.77 -2.15 -14.09
C ARG A 18 2.11 -2.32 -14.78
N ASN A 19 2.72 -3.49 -14.64
CA ASN A 19 4.05 -3.79 -15.20
C ASN A 19 5.13 -2.76 -14.81
N GLY A 20 5.09 -2.25 -13.57
CA GLY A 20 6.03 -1.25 -13.06
C GLY A 20 5.76 0.21 -13.49
N ALA A 21 4.78 0.45 -14.37
CA ALA A 21 4.40 1.79 -14.78
C ALA A 21 3.18 2.29 -14.00
N ARG A 22 3.22 3.55 -13.57
CA ARG A 22 2.07 4.24 -12.95
C ARG A 22 0.98 4.46 -13.99
N LEU A 23 -0.24 4.05 -13.68
CA LEU A 23 -1.39 4.19 -14.58
C LEU A 23 -2.25 5.41 -14.23
N ALA A 24 -2.67 5.51 -12.96
CA ALA A 24 -3.59 6.56 -12.52
C ALA A 24 -3.52 6.77 -11.00
N ASP A 25 -3.98 7.94 -10.58
CA ASP A 25 -4.30 8.25 -9.19
C ASP A 25 -5.61 7.57 -8.75
N LEU A 26 -5.68 7.16 -7.49
CA LEU A 26 -6.84 6.52 -6.87
C LEU A 26 -7.49 7.39 -5.78
N GLU A 27 -7.50 8.71 -5.95
CA GLU A 27 -7.98 9.66 -4.92
C GLU A 27 -9.43 9.43 -4.47
N SER A 28 -10.29 8.94 -5.37
CA SER A 28 -11.70 8.65 -5.08
C SER A 28 -11.91 7.26 -4.45
N ALA A 29 -10.91 6.38 -4.53
CA ALA A 29 -11.00 5.03 -4.02
C ALA A 29 -10.89 4.98 -2.49
N LYS A 30 -11.58 4.02 -1.87
CA LYS A 30 -11.62 3.90 -0.40
C LYS A 30 -11.54 2.46 0.04
N VAL A 31 -10.71 2.18 1.05
CA VAL A 31 -10.74 0.89 1.72
C VAL A 31 -11.94 0.87 2.68
N LEU A 32 -12.88 -0.04 2.42
CA LEU A 32 -14.10 -0.22 3.21
C LEU A 32 -13.86 -1.10 4.44
N ARG A 33 -12.99 -2.10 4.31
CA ARG A 33 -12.72 -3.09 5.34
C ARG A 33 -11.36 -3.73 5.16
N LEU A 34 -10.76 -4.14 6.27
CA LEU A 34 -9.55 -4.99 6.30
C LEU A 34 -9.87 -6.34 6.94
N ASN A 35 -9.19 -7.36 6.45
CA ASN A 35 -9.09 -8.71 6.98
C ASN A 35 -7.61 -9.05 7.18
N ASP A 36 -7.31 -10.27 7.67
CA ASP A 36 -5.94 -10.69 7.97
C ASP A 36 -4.94 -10.53 6.82
N GLN A 37 -5.40 -10.71 5.58
CA GLN A 37 -4.59 -10.70 4.36
C GLN A 37 -5.33 -10.03 3.19
N HIS A 38 -6.41 -9.30 3.45
CA HIS A 38 -7.25 -8.74 2.39
C HIS A 38 -7.75 -7.34 2.74
N ALA A 39 -7.76 -6.46 1.75
CA ALA A 39 -8.44 -5.17 1.79
C ALA A 39 -9.63 -5.17 0.84
N PHE A 40 -10.77 -4.64 1.28
CA PHE A 40 -11.96 -4.47 0.47
C PHE A 40 -11.98 -3.05 -0.06
N LEU A 41 -11.73 -2.88 -1.36
CA LEU A 41 -11.57 -1.58 -2.01
C LEU A 41 -12.84 -1.20 -2.77
N ALA A 42 -13.37 -0.01 -2.49
CA ALA A 42 -14.35 0.65 -3.34
C ALA A 42 -13.62 1.45 -4.41
N LEU A 43 -13.97 1.21 -5.67
CA LEU A 43 -13.46 1.89 -6.85
C LEU A 43 -14.60 2.65 -7.54
N ALA A 44 -14.27 3.60 -8.41
CA ALA A 44 -15.25 4.20 -9.31
C ALA A 44 -15.75 3.16 -10.33
N ASP A 45 -16.98 3.32 -10.82
CA ASP A 45 -17.61 2.37 -11.75
C ASP A 45 -16.84 2.24 -13.09
N ASP A 46 -16.12 3.29 -13.48
CA ASP A 46 -15.29 3.40 -14.68
C ASP A 46 -13.79 3.16 -14.43
N SER A 47 -13.44 2.62 -13.25
CA SER A 47 -12.05 2.30 -12.90
C SER A 47 -11.45 1.21 -13.80
N ASP A 48 -10.25 1.46 -14.35
CA ASP A 48 -9.48 0.51 -15.18
C ASP A 48 -8.56 -0.43 -14.35
N VAL A 49 -8.83 -0.61 -13.06
CA VAL A 49 -8.06 -1.52 -12.21
C VAL A 49 -8.37 -2.97 -12.58
N LEU A 50 -7.33 -3.76 -12.84
CA LEU A 50 -7.43 -5.16 -13.22
C LEU A 50 -6.72 -6.08 -12.22
N VAL A 51 -7.05 -7.37 -12.29
CA VAL A 51 -6.35 -8.40 -11.52
C VAL A 51 -4.87 -8.43 -11.92
N GLY A 52 -3.99 -8.34 -10.93
CA GLY A 52 -2.53 -8.31 -11.13
C GLY A 52 -1.92 -6.91 -11.05
N ASP A 53 -2.74 -5.86 -11.02
CA ASP A 53 -2.25 -4.50 -10.76
C ASP A 53 -1.78 -4.34 -9.31
N VAL A 54 -0.82 -3.44 -9.11
CA VAL A 54 -0.30 -3.08 -7.80
C VAL A 54 -0.91 -1.74 -7.37
N ILE A 55 -1.45 -1.70 -6.16
CA ILE A 55 -2.02 -0.48 -5.59
C ILE A 55 -1.10 0.03 -4.49
N GLU A 56 -0.70 1.28 -4.60
CA GLU A 56 0.02 2.00 -3.58
C GLU A 56 -0.95 2.51 -2.51
N PHE A 57 -0.58 2.31 -1.25
CA PHE A 57 -1.37 2.77 -0.10
C PHE A 57 -0.56 3.70 0.79
N GLY A 58 -1.18 4.82 1.15
CA GLY A 58 -0.74 5.67 2.24
C GLY A 58 -1.32 5.19 3.56
N ILE A 59 -0.51 5.21 4.61
CA ILE A 59 -0.95 4.90 5.98
C ILE A 59 -0.75 6.11 6.87
N SER A 60 -1.72 6.41 7.72
CA SER A 60 -1.69 7.60 8.58
C SER A 60 -0.62 7.54 9.67
N HIS A 61 -0.32 6.33 10.16
CA HIS A 61 0.63 6.10 11.24
C HIS A 61 1.66 5.06 10.80
N PRO A 62 2.63 5.44 9.96
CA PRO A 62 3.62 4.49 9.44
C PRO A 62 4.44 3.85 10.56
N CYS A 63 4.70 4.57 11.65
CA CYS A 63 5.44 4.07 12.81
C CYS A 63 4.81 2.85 13.49
N THR A 64 3.48 2.68 13.45
CA THR A 64 2.79 1.51 14.05
C THR A 64 2.76 0.29 13.14
N CYS A 65 3.30 0.41 11.92
CA CYS A 65 3.40 -0.69 10.96
C CYS A 65 4.84 -1.16 10.75
N LEU A 66 5.85 -0.39 11.15
CA LEU A 66 7.26 -0.74 10.91
C LEU A 66 7.63 -2.09 11.54
N ASP A 67 7.09 -2.39 12.73
CA ASP A 67 7.35 -3.62 13.49
C ASP A 67 6.87 -4.90 12.79
N ARG A 68 6.06 -4.77 11.75
CA ARG A 68 5.49 -5.89 11.01
C ARG A 68 6.30 -6.29 9.79
N HIS A 69 7.26 -5.45 9.40
CA HIS A 69 8.05 -5.61 8.19
C HIS A 69 9.52 -5.79 8.55
N ALA A 70 10.09 -6.98 8.29
CA ALA A 70 11.51 -7.25 8.53
C ALA A 70 12.45 -6.42 7.64
N ILE A 71 11.97 -5.97 6.48
CA ILE A 71 12.71 -5.17 5.51
C ILE A 71 11.83 -4.02 5.03
N LEU A 72 12.42 -2.82 4.95
CA LEU A 72 11.83 -1.67 4.27
C LEU A 72 12.70 -1.31 3.06
N TYR A 73 12.08 -1.05 1.91
CA TYR A 73 12.80 -0.68 0.70
C TYR A 73 12.83 0.85 0.53
N GLY A 74 14.03 1.40 0.35
CA GLY A 74 14.22 2.77 -0.10
C GLY A 74 14.13 2.85 -1.61
N LEU A 75 13.36 3.82 -2.10
CA LEU A 75 13.10 4.01 -3.52
C LEU A 75 13.67 5.34 -4.02
N ASP A 76 14.12 5.37 -5.26
CA ASP A 76 14.37 6.61 -6.01
C ASP A 76 13.05 7.22 -6.55
N PRO A 77 13.06 8.47 -7.07
CA PRO A 77 11.86 9.11 -7.60
C PRO A 77 11.16 8.33 -8.74
N ASP A 78 11.91 7.49 -9.46
CA ASP A 78 11.40 6.61 -10.51
C ASP A 78 10.85 5.27 -9.98
N HIS A 79 10.76 5.14 -8.65
CA HIS A 79 10.27 3.96 -7.92
C HIS A 79 11.16 2.72 -8.05
N SER A 80 12.41 2.89 -8.51
CA SER A 80 13.41 1.83 -8.45
C SER A 80 13.93 1.63 -7.03
N VAL A 81 14.17 0.39 -6.63
CA VAL A 81 14.72 0.06 -5.30
C VAL A 81 16.22 0.35 -5.28
N THR A 82 16.64 1.21 -4.36
CA THR A 82 18.07 1.56 -4.19
C THR A 82 18.71 0.94 -2.97
N VAL A 83 17.91 0.61 -1.95
CA VAL A 83 18.40 0.09 -0.67
C VAL A 83 17.34 -0.73 0.06
N ALA A 84 17.80 -1.71 0.85
CA ALA A 84 16.97 -2.49 1.76
C ALA A 84 17.42 -2.24 3.19
N TYR A 85 16.53 -1.72 4.03
CA TYR A 85 16.74 -1.48 5.45
C TYR A 85 16.19 -2.65 6.26
N LEU A 86 17.06 -3.38 6.95
CA LEU A 86 16.63 -4.37 7.92
C LEU A 86 16.04 -3.66 9.14
N THR A 87 14.88 -4.13 9.59
CA THR A 87 14.29 -3.67 10.84
C THR A 87 14.58 -4.68 11.96
N SER A 88 14.67 -4.18 13.18
CA SER A 88 14.92 -5.00 14.36
C SER A 88 13.96 -4.59 15.46
N PHE A 89 12.91 -5.39 15.62
CA PHE A 89 11.92 -5.27 16.68
C PHE A 89 12.02 -6.52 17.57
N GLY A 90 11.82 -6.34 18.87
CA GLY A 90 12.07 -7.34 19.91
C GLY A 90 11.11 -8.52 19.90
#